data_AF-A0A941WE72-F1
#
_entry.id   AF-A0A941WE72-F1
#
_cell.length_a   1.000
_cell.length_b   1.000
_cell.length_c   1.000
_cell.angle_alpha   90.00
_cell.angle_beta   90.00
_cell.angle_gamma   90.00
#
_symmetry.space_group_name_H-M   'P 1'
#
loop_
_entity.id
_entity.type
_entity.pdbx_description
1 polymer ?
#
loop_
_entity_poly.entity_id
_entity_poly.type
_entity_poly.pdbx_seq_one_letter_code
_entity_poly.pdbx_strand_id
1 'polypeptide(L)'
;QDGQTIQLGDLGYFQAVLGSKGSPTKKEFTTDLVRRPRVVFRPGKTLLELAKKLKVERMVLDKNEPDSGSGSGGGDRPEIE
;
A
#
# COMPACT_ATOMS: atom_id res chain seq x y z
N GLN A 1 0.39 30.84 6.83
CA GLN A 1 0.75 29.41 6.66
C GLN A 1 0.39 29.05 5.23
N ASP A 2 1.39 28.88 4.37
CA ASP A 2 1.17 28.50 2.98
C ASP A 2 0.48 27.13 2.98
N GLY A 3 -0.71 27.04 2.38
CA GLY A 3 -1.63 25.89 2.44
C GLY A 3 -1.13 24.61 1.76
N GLN A 4 0.18 24.39 1.74
CA GLN A 4 0.86 23.22 1.19
C GLN A 4 1.11 22.14 2.24
N THR A 5 1.02 22.46 3.54
CA THR A 5 1.32 21.51 4.61
C THR A 5 0.23 21.50 5.68
N ILE A 6 -0.29 20.31 5.99
CA ILE A 6 -1.26 20.08 7.06
C ILE A 6 -0.56 19.27 8.15
N GLN A 7 -0.34 19.89 9.32
CA GLN A 7 0.32 19.23 10.45
C GLN A 7 -0.69 18.45 11.29
N LEU A 8 -0.33 17.22 11.63
CA LEU A 8 -1.10 16.28 12.44
C LEU A 8 -0.40 16.10 13.81
N GLY A 9 -0.17 17.20 14.52
CA GLY A 9 0.55 17.20 15.81
C GLY A 9 1.91 16.48 15.72
N ASP A 10 2.15 15.55 16.65
CA ASP A 10 3.38 14.75 16.73
C ASP A 10 3.42 13.55 15.79
N LEU A 11 2.27 13.21 15.18
CA LEU A 11 2.17 12.10 14.24
C LEU A 11 2.86 12.43 12.91
N GLY A 12 2.99 13.71 12.56
CA GLY A 12 3.67 14.14 11.35
C GLY A 12 2.85 15.17 10.57
N TYR A 13 3.00 15.18 9.25
CA TYR A 13 2.30 16.13 8.39
C TYR A 13 2.04 15.58 6.99
N PHE A 14 0.98 16.08 6.37
CA PHE A 14 0.72 15.93 4.95
C PHE A 14 1.30 17.11 4.20
N GLN A 15 2.00 16.84 3.10
CA GLN A 15 2.58 17.86 2.24
C GLN A 15 2.08 17.68 0.81
N ALA A 16 1.57 18.75 0.21
CA ALA A 16 1.33 18.83 -1.22
C ALA A 16 2.68 18.97 -1.94
N VAL A 17 3.02 17.99 -2.76
CA VAL A 17 4.27 17.96 -3.51
C VAL A 17 3.95 18.09 -4.99
N LEU A 18 4.54 19.12 -5.61
CA LEU A 18 4.63 19.29 -7.05
C LEU A 18 6.07 19.02 -7.48
N GLY A 19 6.24 18.28 -8.56
CA GLY A 19 7.56 18.04 -9.13
C GLY A 19 7.49 17.94 -10.64
N SER A 20 8.61 18.16 -11.31
CA SER A 20 8.73 17.99 -12.74
C SER A 20 9.94 17.13 -13.08
N LYS A 21 9.96 16.53 -14.26
CA LYS A 21 11.17 15.94 -14.83
C LYS A 21 11.99 17.10 -15.39
N GLY A 22 13.15 17.37 -14.81
CA GLY A 22 14.02 18.47 -15.24
C GLY A 22 14.43 18.35 -16.71
N SER A 23 14.77 19.47 -17.33
CA SER A 23 15.21 19.54 -18.74
C SER A 23 16.46 20.41 -18.87
N PRO A 24 17.43 20.07 -19.74
CA PRO A 24 18.69 20.80 -19.88
C PRO A 24 18.53 22.19 -20.51
N THR A 25 17.49 22.42 -21.32
CA THR A 25 17.24 23.72 -21.95
C THR A 25 15.87 24.29 -21.61
N LYS A 26 15.75 25.62 -21.56
CA LYS A 26 14.46 26.30 -21.27
C LYS A 26 13.38 26.02 -22.31
N LYS A 27 13.76 25.78 -23.56
CA LYS A 27 12.83 25.50 -24.67
C LYS A 27 12.23 24.10 -24.59
N GLU A 28 12.97 23.15 -24.01
CA GLU A 28 12.53 21.77 -23.84
C GLU A 28 11.73 21.57 -22.55
N PHE A 29 11.70 22.54 -21.63
CA PHE A 29 10.86 22.48 -20.45
C PHE A 29 9.41 22.83 -20.81
N THR A 30 8.64 21.82 -21.22
CA THR A 30 7.21 21.92 -21.47
C THR A 30 6.37 21.52 -20.26
N THR A 31 5.10 21.94 -20.23
CA THR A 31 4.16 21.64 -19.14
C THR A 31 3.94 20.14 -18.95
N ASP A 32 4.15 19.34 -19.98
CA ASP A 32 4.04 17.86 -19.93
C ASP A 32 5.10 17.22 -19.04
N LEU A 33 6.22 17.91 -18.79
CA LEU A 33 7.25 17.46 -17.86
C LEU A 33 6.85 17.69 -16.40
N VAL A 34 5.82 18.50 -16.14
CA VAL A 34 5.27 18.70 -14.80
C VAL A 34 4.47 17.46 -14.42
N ARG A 35 4.89 16.81 -13.34
CA ARG A 35 4.20 15.63 -12.82
C ARG A 35 2.92 16.06 -12.12
N ARG A 36 1.95 15.14 -12.09
CA ARG A 36 0.71 15.34 -11.33
C ARG A 36 1.04 15.65 -9.86
N PRO A 37 0.43 16.71 -9.28
CA PRO A 37 0.56 16.98 -7.86
C PRO A 37 0.13 15.77 -7.04
N ARG A 38 0.83 15.50 -5.94
CA ARG A 38 0.46 14.42 -5.01
C ARG A 38 0.60 14.87 -3.57
N VAL A 39 -0.22 14.28 -2.70
CA VAL A 39 -0.11 14.48 -1.26
C VAL A 39 0.77 13.38 -0.68
N VAL A 40 1.77 13.77 0.11
CA VAL A 40 2.71 12.86 0.76
C VAL A 40 2.56 13.00 2.27
N PHE A 41 2.35 11.89 2.97
CA PHE A 41 2.44 11.85 4.42
C PHE A 41 3.90 11.65 4.85
N ARG A 42 4.39 12.53 5.73
CA ARG A 42 5.70 12.43 6.36
C ARG A 42 5.50 12.11 7.84
N PRO A 43 5.85 10.89 8.29
CA PRO A 43 5.68 10.51 9.67
C PRO A 43 6.58 11.35 10.58
N GLY A 44 6.02 11.76 11.72
CA GLY A 44 6.73 12.41 12.81
C GLY A 44 7.58 11.43 13.61
N LYS A 45 8.33 11.98 14.58
CA LYS A 45 9.31 11.23 15.38
C LYS A 45 8.67 10.03 16.10
N THR A 46 7.49 10.24 16.69
CA THR A 46 6.76 9.21 17.45
C THR A 46 6.42 7.99 16.60
N LEU A 47 5.86 8.21 15.41
CA LEU A 47 5.53 7.12 14.47
C LEU A 47 6.79 6.45 13.92
N LEU A 48 7.85 7.21 13.69
CA LEU A 48 9.11 6.67 13.21
C LEU A 48 9.78 5.76 14.25
N GLU A 49 9.73 6.11 15.54
CA GLU A 49 10.23 5.27 16.62
C GLU A 49 9.39 4.01 16.84
N LEU A 50 8.07 4.14 16.76
CA LEU A 50 7.17 2.99 16.84
C LEU A 50 7.45 2.01 15.69
N ALA A 51 7.56 2.52 14.45
CA ALA A 51 7.86 1.70 13.28
C ALA A 51 9.18 0.92 13.41
N LYS A 52 10.21 1.50 14.04
CA LYS A 52 11.49 0.82 14.32
C LYS A 52 11.37 -0.31 15.34
N LYS A 53 10.41 -0.23 16.26
CA LYS A 53 10.18 -1.22 17.32
C LYS A 53 9.25 -2.36 16.86
N LEU A 54 8.53 -2.17 15.75
CA LEU A 54 7.69 -3.21 15.18
C LEU A 54 8.57 -4.36 14.68
N LYS A 55 8.42 -5.53 15.32
CA LYS A 55 8.97 -6.79 14.82
C LYS A 55 7.96 -7.37 13.85
N VAL A 56 8.39 -7.56 12.61
CA VAL A 56 7.59 -8.23 11.60
C VAL A 56 8.03 -9.69 11.58
N GLU A 57 7.13 -10.58 11.96
CA GLU A 57 7.33 -12.02 11.82
C GLU A 57 6.54 -12.51 10.61
N ARG A 58 7.18 -13.35 9.79
CA ARG A 58 6.51 -14.01 8.68
C ARG A 58 5.62 -15.11 9.24
N MET A 59 4.31 -14.87 9.28
CA MET A 59 3.37 -15.98 9.48
C MET A 59 3.44 -16.89 8.24
N VAL A 60 4.03 -18.07 8.43
CA VAL A 60 3.81 -19.20 7.53
C VAL A 60 2.47 -19.78 7.96
N LEU A 61 1.43 -19.52 7.17
CA LEU A 61 0.21 -20.30 7.27
C LEU A 61 0.57 -21.70 6.76
N ASP A 62 0.87 -22.60 7.69
CA ASP A 62 0.98 -24.02 7.37
C ASP A 62 -0.39 -24.46 6.86
N LYS A 63 -0.52 -24.50 5.53
CA LYS A 63 -1.59 -25.20 4.84
C LYS A 63 -1.38 -26.70 5.08
N ASN A 64 -1.70 -27.17 6.28
CA ASN A 64 -1.83 -28.58 6.61
C ASN A 64 -2.88 -28.70 7.73
N GLU A 65 -4.09 -28.23 7.46
CA GLU A 65 -5.26 -28.88 8.02
C GLU A 65 -5.78 -29.89 6.99
N PRO A 66 -6.20 -31.09 7.44
CA PRO A 66 -6.50 -32.21 6.58
C PRO A 66 -7.67 -31.87 5.67
N ASP A 67 -7.58 -32.31 4.42
CA ASP A 67 -8.70 -32.39 3.50
C ASP A 67 -9.78 -33.26 4.16
N SER A 68 -10.67 -32.63 4.92
CA SER A 68 -11.92 -33.23 5.35
C SER A 68 -12.70 -33.44 4.07
N GLY A 69 -12.61 -34.65 3.53
CA GLY A 69 -13.39 -35.11 2.39
C GLY A 69 -14.86 -34.79 2.61
N SER A 70 -15.27 -33.64 2.10
CA SER A 70 -16.65 -33.25 1.90
C SER A 70 -17.16 -34.09 0.73
N GLY A 71 -17.44 -35.36 1.01
CA GLY A 71 -18.25 -36.21 0.14
C GLY A 71 -19.64 -35.60 0.05
N SER A 72 -19.91 -34.85 -1.03
CA SER A 72 -21.25 -34.49 -1.40
C SER A 72 -21.38 -34.38 -2.92
N GLY A 73 -22.14 -35.30 -3.50
CA GLY A 73 -22.91 -35.05 -4.72
C GLY A 73 -22.35 -35.61 -6.03
N GLY A 74 -22.49 -36.92 -6.24
CA GLY A 74 -22.44 -37.53 -7.58
C GLY A 74 -23.27 -38.79 -7.58
N GLY A 75 -24.53 -38.71 -8.01
CA GLY A 75 -25.45 -39.83 -8.00
C GLY A 75 -25.03 -40.94 -8.97
N ASP A 76 -25.07 -42.18 -8.51
CA ASP A 76 -25.15 -43.33 -9.39
C ASP A 76 -26.15 -44.35 -8.85
N ARG A 77 -27.00 -44.78 -9.77
CA ARG A 77 -28.33 -45.40 -9.61
C ARG A 77 -28.20 -46.91 -9.35
N PRO A 78 -29.04 -47.56 -8.52
CA PRO A 78 -28.98 -49.01 -8.37
C PRO A 78 -29.50 -49.70 -9.64
N GLU A 79 -28.68 -50.55 -10.25
CA GLU A 79 -29.16 -51.59 -11.15
C GLU A 79 -29.68 -52.76 -10.30
N ILE A 80 -30.96 -53.07 -10.52
CA ILE A 80 -31.62 -54.27 -10.02
C ILE A 80 -31.41 -55.38 -11.06
N GLU A 81 -30.81 -56.49 -10.66
CA GLU A 81 -31.02 -57.81 -11.29
C GLU A 81 -31.04 -58.90 -10.21
#